data_AF-A0A833LUN4-F1
#
_entry.id   AF-A0A833LUN4-F1
#
_cell.length_a   1.000
_cell.length_b   1.000
_cell.length_c   1.000
_cell.angle_alpha   90.00
_cell.angle_beta   90.00
_cell.angle_gamma   90.00
#
_symmetry.space_group_name_H-M   'P 1'
#
loop_
_entity.id
_entity.type
_entity.pdbx_description
1 polymer ?
#
loop_
_entity_poly.entity_id
_entity_poly.type
_entity_poly.pdbx_seq_one_letter_code
_entity_poly.pdbx_strand_id
1 'polypeptide(L)'
;MKELTCLNEDVIQQWIDGELSTIRREQVHEHLNGCEECRDKVQQQQAWALAIKKALTTEEVEIPEFVPVNEVPATRRFPLWLKIAAVAIPAFCIVQLLLHPEKTYQPSHDELLMYQSLSDMDANAAFQERVIVTTATNQEGEIVEFEIH
;
A
#
# COMPACT_ATOMS: atom_id res chain seq x y z
N MET A 1 40.58 4.03 2.64
CA MET A 1 39.50 4.41 1.71
C MET A 1 39.06 3.14 0.99
N LYS A 2 37.76 2.84 0.98
CA LYS A 2 37.27 1.58 0.40
C LYS A 2 37.39 1.70 -1.12
N GLU A 3 38.28 0.93 -1.72
CA GLU A 3 38.39 0.82 -3.18
C GLU A 3 37.02 0.37 -3.71
N LEU A 4 36.41 1.19 -4.56
CA LEU A 4 35.25 0.77 -5.35
C LEU A 4 35.76 -0.28 -6.34
N THR A 5 35.49 -1.55 -6.06
CA THR A 5 35.91 -2.68 -6.89
C THR A 5 35.35 -2.60 -8.32
N CYS A 6 34.22 -1.91 -8.51
CA CYS A 6 33.71 -1.33 -9.77
C CYS A 6 32.44 -0.51 -9.44
N LEU A 7 31.98 0.35 -10.35
CA LEU A 7 30.70 1.06 -10.19
C LEU A 7 29.52 0.10 -10.40
N ASN A 8 28.49 0.22 -9.56
CA ASN A 8 27.20 -0.42 -9.78
C ASN A 8 26.31 0.46 -10.68
N GLU A 9 25.27 -0.15 -11.24
CA GLU A 9 24.34 0.47 -12.19
C GLU A 9 23.73 1.77 -11.64
N ASP A 10 23.27 1.76 -10.40
CA ASP A 10 22.63 2.94 -9.77
C ASP A 10 23.57 4.15 -9.72
N VAL A 11 24.86 3.93 -9.44
CA VAL A 11 25.85 5.02 -9.40
C VAL A 11 26.18 5.52 -10.80
N ILE A 12 26.16 4.64 -11.81
CA ILE A 12 26.33 5.03 -13.21
C ILE A 12 25.15 5.91 -13.66
N GLN A 13 23.91 5.52 -13.35
CA GLN A 13 22.71 6.31 -13.66
C GLN A 13 22.75 7.68 -12.96
N GLN A 14 23.00 7.70 -11.64
CA GLN A 14 23.12 8.96 -10.89
C GLN A 14 24.27 9.86 -11.40
N TRP A 15 25.35 9.27 -11.93
CA TRP A 15 26.43 10.00 -12.58
C TRP A 15 25.96 10.64 -13.89
N ILE A 16 25.22 9.90 -14.73
CA ILE A 16 24.67 10.38 -16.01
C ILE A 16 23.64 11.49 -15.78
N ASP A 17 22.76 11.34 -14.79
CA ASP A 17 21.70 12.30 -14.46
C ASP A 17 22.22 13.52 -13.67
N GLY A 18 23.46 13.45 -13.18
CA GLY A 18 24.08 14.53 -12.41
C GLY A 18 23.61 14.64 -10.95
N GLU A 19 22.99 13.58 -10.42
CA GLU A 19 22.39 13.55 -9.07
C GLU A 19 23.39 13.22 -7.95
N LEU A 20 24.64 12.89 -8.28
CA LEU A 20 25.68 12.62 -7.27
C LEU A 20 26.09 13.87 -6.50
N SER A 21 26.33 13.71 -5.19
CA SER A 21 26.95 14.74 -4.36
C SER A 21 28.37 15.06 -4.84
N THR A 22 28.87 16.27 -4.53
CA THR A 22 30.20 16.74 -5.01
C THR A 22 31.33 15.76 -4.67
N ILE A 23 31.37 15.27 -3.43
CA ILE A 23 32.39 14.31 -2.96
C ILE A 23 32.31 13.00 -3.74
N ARG A 24 31.08 12.50 -3.97
CA ARG A 24 30.88 11.23 -4.67
C ARG A 24 31.16 11.36 -6.17
N ARG A 25 30.89 12.53 -6.74
CA ARG A 25 31.27 12.87 -8.12
C ARG A 25 32.78 12.84 -8.30
N GLU A 26 33.56 13.42 -7.39
CA GLU A 26 35.03 13.36 -7.44
C GLU A 26 35.56 11.92 -7.36
N GLN A 27 35.01 11.10 -6.47
CA GLN A 27 35.39 9.68 -6.34
C GLN A 27 35.07 8.87 -7.61
N VAL A 28 33.88 9.08 -8.20
CA VAL A 28 33.50 8.41 -9.45
C VAL A 28 34.37 8.90 -10.60
N HIS A 29 34.66 10.19 -10.67
CA HIS A 29 35.56 10.76 -11.69
C HIS A 29 36.97 10.15 -11.60
N GLU A 30 37.53 10.04 -10.39
CA GLU A 30 38.83 9.38 -10.16
C GLU A 30 38.78 7.90 -10.59
N HIS A 31 37.73 7.18 -10.22
CA HIS A 31 37.54 5.78 -10.62
C HIS A 31 37.45 5.62 -12.15
N LEU A 32 36.70 6.47 -12.84
CA LEU A 32 36.56 6.43 -14.30
C LEU A 32 37.87 6.72 -15.03
N ASN A 33 38.78 7.50 -14.43
CA ASN A 33 40.13 7.71 -14.97
C ASN A 33 41.00 6.45 -14.90
N GLY A 34 40.79 5.58 -13.90
CA GLY A 34 41.57 4.37 -13.69
C GLY A 34 40.93 3.06 -14.18
N CYS A 35 39.62 3.02 -14.42
CA CYS A 35 38.88 1.81 -14.80
C CYS A 35 38.26 1.96 -16.21
N GLU A 36 38.83 1.25 -17.19
CA GLU A 36 38.33 1.22 -18.57
C GLU A 36 36.94 0.56 -18.67
N GLU A 37 36.71 -0.55 -17.95
CA GLU A 37 35.42 -1.25 -17.96
C GLU A 37 34.25 -0.36 -17.51
N CYS A 38 34.43 0.40 -16.42
CA CYS A 38 33.38 1.31 -15.95
C CYS A 38 33.19 2.49 -16.89
N ARG A 39 34.24 2.95 -17.58
CA ARG A 39 34.16 4.00 -18.60
C ARG A 39 33.33 3.56 -19.80
N ASP A 40 33.56 2.33 -20.27
CA ASP A 40 32.82 1.76 -21.39
C ASP A 40 31.34 1.59 -21.05
N LYS A 41 31.04 1.11 -19.83
CA LYS A 41 29.65 1.00 -19.33
C LYS A 41 28.93 2.35 -19.30
N VAL A 42 29.57 3.40 -18.76
CA VAL A 42 29.01 4.76 -18.76
C VAL A 42 28.74 5.24 -20.19
N GLN A 43 29.71 5.06 -21.10
CA GLN A 43 29.56 5.47 -22.49
C GLN A 43 28.41 4.73 -23.20
N GLN A 44 28.30 3.42 -22.98
CA GLN A 44 27.22 2.61 -23.56
C GLN A 44 25.84 3.08 -23.11
N GLN A 45 25.68 3.38 -21.82
CA GLN A 45 24.40 3.86 -21.28
C GLN A 45 24.04 5.26 -21.76
N GLN A 46 25.03 6.16 -21.85
CA GLN A 46 24.82 7.49 -22.43
C GLN A 46 24.40 7.41 -23.91
N ALA A 47 25.05 6.54 -24.69
CA ALA A 47 24.71 6.32 -26.09
C ALA A 47 23.28 5.77 -26.24
N TRP A 48 22.89 4.83 -25.37
CA TRP A 48 21.53 4.27 -25.34
C TRP A 48 20.47 5.32 -24.98
N ALA A 49 20.70 6.12 -23.94
CA ALA A 49 19.80 7.20 -23.54
C ALA A 49 19.61 8.23 -24.66
N LEU A 50 20.70 8.60 -25.36
CA LEU A 50 20.65 9.49 -26.51
C LEU A 50 19.86 8.88 -27.69
N ALA A 51 20.04 7.58 -27.95
CA ALA A 51 19.33 6.86 -29.01
C ALA A 51 17.82 6.84 -28.74
N ILE A 52 17.41 6.54 -27.50
CA ILE A 52 16.00 6.61 -27.08
C ILE A 52 15.46 8.03 -27.25
N LYS A 53 16.18 9.05 -26.76
CA LYS A 53 15.76 10.45 -26.88
C LYS A 53 15.54 10.85 -28.34
N LYS A 54 16.44 10.43 -29.23
CA LYS A 54 16.32 10.67 -30.67
C LYS A 54 15.11 9.94 -31.27
N ALA A 55 14.87 8.70 -30.89
CA ALA A 55 13.72 7.92 -31.35
C ALA A 55 12.39 8.49 -30.86
N LEU A 56 12.36 9.06 -29.66
CA LEU A 56 11.20 9.73 -29.06
C LEU A 56 11.00 11.16 -29.54
N THR A 57 11.94 11.72 -30.31
CA THR A 57 11.75 13.01 -30.98
C THR A 57 10.77 12.81 -32.15
N THR A 58 9.51 12.56 -31.78
CA THR A 58 8.36 12.60 -32.66
C THR A 58 8.02 14.07 -32.89
N GLU A 59 7.61 14.41 -34.11
CA GLU A 59 7.12 15.74 -34.49
C GLU A 59 6.19 16.29 -33.41
N GLU A 60 6.29 17.59 -33.16
CA GLU A 60 5.49 18.31 -32.17
C GLU A 60 4.01 18.21 -32.57
N VAL A 61 3.35 17.14 -32.12
CA VAL A 61 1.92 16.93 -32.35
C VAL A 61 1.20 18.01 -31.58
N GLU A 62 0.51 18.90 -32.29
CA GLU A 62 -0.38 19.89 -31.69
C GLU A 62 -1.44 19.13 -30.86
N ILE A 63 -1.21 19.05 -29.55
CA ILE A 63 -2.17 18.47 -28.62
C ILE A 63 -3.35 19.44 -28.60
N PRO A 64 -4.54 19.04 -29.07
CA PRO A 64 -5.69 19.93 -29.06
C PRO A 64 -5.99 20.38 -27.64
N GLU A 65 -6.38 21.66 -27.50
CA GLU A 65 -6.70 22.23 -26.20
C GLU A 65 -7.77 21.39 -25.50
N PHE A 66 -7.47 21.00 -24.25
CA PHE A 66 -8.42 20.26 -23.44
C PHE A 66 -9.61 21.15 -23.12
N VAL A 67 -10.75 20.89 -23.76
CA VAL A 67 -12.02 21.54 -23.41
C VAL A 67 -12.73 20.66 -22.36
N PRO A 68 -12.77 21.07 -21.08
CA PRO A 68 -13.54 20.34 -20.09
C PRO A 68 -15.01 20.39 -20.49
N VAL A 69 -15.62 19.22 -20.68
CA VAL A 69 -17.07 19.11 -20.83
C VAL A 69 -17.69 19.41 -19.46
N ASN A 70 -18.09 20.67 -19.26
CA ASN A 70 -18.93 21.05 -18.13
C ASN A 70 -20.34 20.51 -18.38
N GLU A 71 -20.56 19.23 -18.07
CA GLU A 71 -21.90 18.67 -18.02
C GLU A 71 -22.67 19.39 -16.90
N VAL A 72 -23.62 20.26 -17.27
CA VAL A 72 -24.55 20.82 -16.30
C VAL A 72 -25.37 19.64 -15.76
N PRO A 73 -25.31 19.33 -14.45
CA PRO A 73 -26.00 18.17 -13.93
C PRO A 73 -27.50 18.34 -14.16
N ALA A 74 -28.12 17.35 -14.81
CA ALA A 74 -29.55 17.33 -15.00
C ALA A 74 -30.24 17.40 -13.63
N THR A 75 -31.00 18.46 -13.38
CA THR A 75 -31.70 18.66 -12.10
C THR A 75 -32.83 17.62 -11.99
N ARG A 76 -32.56 16.51 -11.31
CA ARG A 76 -33.57 15.49 -11.04
C ARG A 76 -34.55 16.00 -10.00
N ARG A 77 -35.81 16.19 -10.41
CA ARG A 77 -36.92 16.48 -9.50
C ARG A 77 -37.37 15.16 -8.87
N PHE A 78 -37.14 15.02 -7.56
CA PHE A 78 -37.66 13.87 -6.83
C PHE A 78 -39.16 14.05 -6.52
N PRO A 79 -39.99 13.01 -6.74
CA PRO A 79 -41.39 13.03 -6.33
C PRO A 79 -41.51 13.17 -4.80
N LEU A 80 -42.62 13.77 -4.35
CA LEU A 80 -42.84 14.12 -2.94
C LEU A 80 -42.75 12.91 -1.99
N TRP A 81 -43.17 11.72 -2.42
CA TRP A 81 -43.13 10.51 -1.60
C TRP A 81 -41.71 10.07 -1.23
N LEU A 82 -40.72 10.28 -2.10
CA LEU A 82 -39.31 9.98 -1.77
C LEU A 82 -38.76 10.92 -0.69
N LYS A 83 -39.18 12.20 -0.72
CA LYS A 83 -38.80 13.17 0.32
C LYS A 83 -39.43 12.81 1.67
N ILE A 84 -40.68 12.35 1.65
CA ILE A 84 -41.38 11.89 2.84
C ILE A 84 -40.70 10.62 3.38
N ALA A 85 -40.38 9.65 2.54
CA ALA A 85 -39.70 8.42 2.92
C ALA A 85 -38.32 8.68 3.55
N ALA A 86 -37.55 9.61 2.99
CA ALA A 86 -36.22 9.98 3.49
C ALA A 86 -36.24 10.52 4.94
N VAL A 87 -37.37 11.04 5.41
CA VAL A 87 -37.56 11.52 6.79
C VAL A 87 -38.27 10.47 7.64
N ALA A 88 -39.30 9.83 7.10
CA ALA A 88 -40.15 8.90 7.85
C ALA A 88 -39.41 7.62 8.26
N ILE A 89 -38.57 7.07 7.38
CA ILE A 89 -37.81 5.83 7.66
C ILE A 89 -36.83 6.03 8.81
N PRO A 90 -35.91 7.02 8.80
CA PRO A 90 -34.98 7.21 9.91
C PRO A 90 -35.71 7.59 11.21
N ALA A 91 -36.77 8.41 11.15
CA ALA A 91 -37.57 8.72 12.33
C ALA A 91 -38.21 7.46 12.93
N PHE A 92 -38.75 6.56 12.09
CA PHE A 92 -39.29 5.29 12.55
C PHE A 92 -38.21 4.40 13.18
N CYS A 93 -37.03 4.27 12.55
CA CYS A 93 -35.92 3.50 13.11
C CYS A 93 -35.48 4.03 14.48
N ILE A 94 -35.36 5.35 14.64
CA ILE A 94 -35.02 5.99 15.92
C ILE A 94 -36.08 5.67 16.98
N VAL A 95 -37.36 5.79 16.63
CA VAL A 95 -38.45 5.45 17.56
C VAL A 95 -38.41 3.97 17.95
N GLN A 96 -38.15 3.06 17.00
CA GLN A 96 -38.01 1.62 17.29
C GLN A 96 -36.83 1.34 18.24
N LEU A 97 -35.68 1.98 18.03
CA LEU A 97 -34.52 1.84 18.93
C LEU A 97 -34.80 2.36 20.35
N LEU A 98 -35.61 3.42 20.48
CA LEU A 98 -36.00 3.95 21.79
C LEU A 98 -37.03 3.07 22.51
N LEU A 99 -37.93 2.43 21.76
CA LEU A 99 -38.95 1.52 22.31
C LEU A 99 -38.38 0.13 22.63
N HIS A 100 -37.36 -0.30 21.90
CA HIS A 100 -36.67 -1.57 22.05
C HIS A 100 -35.18 -1.34 22.28
N PRO A 101 -34.77 -0.85 23.47
CA PRO A 101 -33.37 -0.72 23.78
C PRO A 101 -32.72 -2.10 23.67
N GLU A 102 -31.69 -2.23 22.83
CA GLU A 102 -30.90 -3.46 22.77
C GLU A 102 -30.41 -3.78 24.18
N LYS A 103 -30.61 -5.03 24.59
CA LYS A 103 -29.98 -5.50 25.82
C LYS A 103 -28.47 -5.37 25.61
N THR A 104 -27.82 -4.56 26.43
CA THR A 104 -26.36 -4.46 26.46
C THR A 104 -25.80 -5.87 26.57
N TYR A 105 -25.13 -6.32 25.50
CA TYR A 105 -24.43 -7.59 25.50
C TYR A 105 -23.40 -7.56 26.62
N GLN A 106 -23.56 -8.46 27.60
CA GLN A 106 -22.56 -8.70 28.63
C GLN A 106 -21.85 -9.99 28.27
N PRO A 107 -20.57 -9.94 27.85
CA PRO A 107 -19.83 -11.15 27.52
C PRO A 107 -19.72 -12.03 28.76
N SER A 108 -19.91 -13.33 28.56
CA SER A 108 -19.70 -14.35 29.59
C SER A 108 -18.23 -14.47 29.97
N HIS A 109 -17.95 -15.13 31.09
CA HIS A 109 -16.57 -15.34 31.55
C HIS A 109 -15.72 -16.09 30.51
N ASP A 110 -16.30 -17.10 29.86
CA ASP A 110 -15.62 -17.90 28.83
C ASP A 110 -15.31 -17.07 27.58
N GLU A 111 -16.22 -16.18 27.18
CA GLU A 111 -15.97 -15.27 26.05
C GLU A 111 -14.85 -14.29 26.39
N LEU A 112 -14.79 -13.76 27.62
CA LEU A 112 -13.71 -12.89 28.06
C LEU A 112 -12.34 -13.60 28.07
N LEU A 113 -12.30 -14.87 28.51
CA LEU A 113 -11.09 -15.69 28.46
C LEU A 113 -10.62 -15.93 27.02
N MET A 114 -11.57 -16.21 26.11
CA MET A 114 -11.28 -16.34 24.69
C MET A 114 -10.70 -15.04 24.12
N TYR A 115 -11.30 -13.88 24.39
CA TYR A 115 -10.78 -12.59 23.93
C TYR A 115 -9.36 -12.30 24.46
N GLN A 116 -9.10 -12.61 25.73
CA GLN A 116 -7.78 -12.43 26.34
C GLN A 116 -6.73 -13.37 25.74
N SER A 117 -7.10 -14.60 25.42
CA SER A 117 -6.19 -15.54 24.73
C SER A 117 -5.82 -15.09 23.31
N LEU A 118 -6.75 -14.43 22.62
CA LEU A 118 -6.56 -13.98 21.24
C LEU A 118 -5.89 -12.61 21.16
N SER A 119 -5.97 -11.79 22.22
CA SER A 119 -5.45 -10.41 22.20
C SER A 119 -3.92 -10.32 22.23
N ASP A 120 -3.24 -11.34 22.76
CA ASP A 120 -1.78 -11.38 22.82
C ASP A 120 -1.14 -11.92 21.52
N MET A 121 -1.96 -12.26 20.51
CA MET A 121 -1.47 -12.74 19.21
C MET A 121 -1.06 -11.56 18.33
N ASP A 122 0.19 -11.56 17.85
CA ASP A 122 0.63 -10.64 16.81
C ASP A 122 -0.10 -10.96 15.48
N ALA A 123 -0.98 -10.04 15.08
CA ALA A 123 -1.77 -10.15 13.84
C ALA A 123 -0.90 -10.17 12.57
N ASN A 124 0.37 -9.74 12.67
CA ASN A 124 1.31 -9.71 11.56
C ASN A 124 2.31 -10.88 11.56
N ALA A 125 2.31 -11.74 12.58
CA ALA A 125 3.14 -12.93 12.61
C ALA A 125 2.81 -13.88 11.45
N ALA A 126 3.83 -14.48 10.84
CA ALA A 126 3.66 -15.42 9.74
C ALA A 126 2.81 -16.62 10.18
N PHE A 127 1.97 -17.16 9.29
CA PHE A 127 1.04 -18.25 9.62
C PHE A 127 1.73 -19.48 10.23
N GLN A 128 2.98 -19.75 9.84
CA GLN A 128 3.80 -20.87 10.32
C GLN A 128 4.40 -20.66 11.72
N GLU A 129 4.34 -19.44 12.26
CA GLU A 129 4.83 -19.09 13.59
C GLU A 129 3.70 -19.00 14.63
N ARG A 130 2.45 -19.28 14.21
CA ARG A 130 1.26 -19.20 15.06
C ARG A 130 0.99 -20.52 15.75
N VAL A 131 1.03 -20.52 17.08
CA VAL A 131 0.51 -21.64 17.88
C VAL A 131 -0.99 -21.47 18.01
N ILE A 132 -1.76 -22.40 17.44
CA ILE A 132 -3.23 -22.40 17.56
C ILE A 132 -3.59 -23.24 18.77
N VAL A 133 -3.99 -22.59 19.87
CA VAL A 133 -4.52 -23.28 21.05
C VAL A 133 -6.00 -23.54 20.82
N THR A 134 -6.38 -24.82 20.72
CA THR A 134 -7.78 -25.26 20.58
C THR A 134 -8.22 -25.97 21.84
N THR A 135 -9.33 -25.55 22.43
CA THR A 135 -10.00 -26.26 23.52
C THR A 135 -11.04 -27.23 22.95
N ALA A 136 -11.01 -28.48 23.38
CA ALA A 136 -12.03 -29.46 23.05
C ALA A 136 -12.48 -30.22 24.31
N THR A 137 -13.79 -30.43 24.42
CA THR A 137 -14.37 -31.17 25.56
C THR A 137 -14.32 -32.67 25.29
N ASN A 138 -13.73 -33.43 26.21
CA ASN A 138 -13.66 -34.88 26.09
C ASN A 138 -15.03 -35.55 26.40
N GLN A 139 -15.12 -36.87 26.21
CA GLN A 139 -16.37 -37.63 26.44
C GLN A 139 -16.83 -37.63 27.91
N GLU A 140 -15.97 -37.23 28.83
CA GLU A 140 -16.24 -37.13 30.27
C GLU A 140 -16.66 -35.70 30.69
N GLY A 141 -16.71 -34.76 29.74
CA GLY A 141 -17.13 -33.38 29.97
C GLY A 141 -16.01 -32.44 30.42
N GLU A 142 -14.76 -32.91 30.44
CA GLU A 142 -13.61 -32.09 30.82
C GLU A 142 -13.06 -31.32 29.60
N ILE A 143 -12.72 -30.06 29.81
CA ILE A 143 -12.12 -29.19 28.78
C ILE A 143 -10.63 -29.53 28.70
N VAL A 144 -10.17 -29.97 27.54
CA VAL A 144 -8.77 -30.29 27.27
C VAL A 144 -8.22 -29.31 26.25
N GLU A 145 -7.07 -28.70 26.55
CA GLU A 145 -6.35 -27.78 25.67
C GLU A 145 -5.36 -28.54 24.78
N PHE A 146 -5.36 -28.22 23.49
CA PHE A 146 -4.43 -28.77 22.51
C PHE A 146 -3.69 -27.64 21.81
N GLU A 147 -2.36 -27.71 21.78
CA GLU A 147 -1.52 -26.82 20.99
C GLU A 147 -1.28 -27.45 19.62
N ILE A 148 -1.70 -26.75 18.55
CA ILE A 148 -1.43 -27.14 17.17
C ILE A 148 -0.33 -26.21 16.65
N HIS A 149 0.83 -26.80 16.36
CA HIS A 149 1.98 -26.15 15.73
C HIS A 149 1.90 -26.22 14.19
#